data_AF-A0A4Y9NZI0-F1
#
_entry.id   AF-A0A4Y9NZI0-F1
#
_cell.length_a   1.000
_cell.length_b   1.000
_cell.length_c   1.000
_cell.angle_alpha   90.00
_cell.angle_beta   90.00
_cell.angle_gamma   90.00
#
_symmetry.space_group_name_H-M   'P 1'
#
loop_
_entity.id
_entity.type
_entity.pdbx_description
1 polymer ?
#
loop_
_entity_poly.entity_id
_entity_poly.type
_entity_poly.pdbx_seq_one_letter_code
_entity_poly.pdbx_strand_id
1 'polypeptide(L)' 'MAKRKTKNAHLVEPTWGQSDTGGPPLTEFTSPAAGSLSPFGEDHSFPLPVERIRYAHPTDKPNRAGVQVVEGR' A
#
# COMPACT_ATOMS: atom_id res chain seq x y z
N MET A 1 15.20 5.59 -27.23
CA MET A 1 13.76 5.32 -27.04
C MET A 1 12.94 6.24 -27.92
N ALA A 2 11.83 5.76 -28.50
CA ALA A 2 11.04 6.50 -29.49
C ALA A 2 10.24 7.65 -28.85
N LYS A 3 10.32 8.84 -29.44
CA LYS A 3 9.58 10.04 -29.01
C LYS A 3 8.06 9.81 -29.11
N ARG A 4 7.31 10.13 -28.05
CA ARG A 4 5.83 9.98 -28.02
C ARG A 4 5.19 10.79 -29.15
N LYS A 5 4.44 10.12 -30.03
CA LYS A 5 3.67 10.76 -31.10
C LYS A 5 2.19 10.75 -30.72
N THR A 6 1.56 11.91 -30.66
CA THR A 6 0.14 12.10 -30.29
C THR A 6 -0.82 11.23 -31.10
N LYS A 7 -0.53 11.01 -32.39
CA LYS A 7 -1.33 10.14 -33.27
C LYS A 7 -1.40 8.67 -32.84
N ASN A 8 -0.45 8.19 -32.03
CA ASN A 8 -0.37 6.79 -31.60
C ASN A 8 -0.85 6.60 -30.15
N ALA A 9 -1.52 7.59 -29.55
CA ALA A 9 -1.95 7.52 -28.15
C ALA A 9 -2.86 6.32 -27.84
N HIS A 10 -3.70 5.91 -28.81
CA HIS A 10 -4.60 4.76 -28.70
C HIS A 10 -3.90 3.40 -28.66
N LEU A 11 -2.60 3.33 -29.02
CA LEU A 11 -1.81 2.10 -28.96
C LEU A 11 -1.15 1.90 -27.59
N VAL A 12 -1.24 2.90 -26.72
CA VAL A 12 -0.73 2.83 -25.35
C VAL A 12 -1.89 2.48 -24.44
N GLU A 13 -1.75 1.36 -23.72
CA GLU A 13 -2.74 0.94 -22.75
C GLU A 13 -2.83 2.01 -21.63
N PRO A 14 -4.02 2.58 -21.35
CA PRO A 14 -4.17 3.74 -20.48
C PRO A 14 -3.91 3.46 -19.00
N THR A 15 -3.97 2.21 -18.55
CA THR A 15 -3.63 1.82 -17.17
C THR A 15 -2.12 1.65 -16.94
N TRP A 16 -1.31 1.64 -18.00
CA TRP A 16 0.14 1.54 -17.85
C TRP A 16 0.72 2.86 -17.32
N GLY A 17 1.42 2.78 -16.18
CA GLY A 17 2.04 3.93 -15.55
C GLY A 17 2.92 4.72 -16.51
N GLN A 18 2.76 6.04 -16.56
CA GLN A 18 3.67 6.90 -17.30
C GLN A 18 4.92 7.13 -16.46
N SER A 19 6.09 7.12 -17.09
CA SER A 19 7.32 7.57 -16.44
C SER A 19 7.55 9.05 -16.70
N ASP A 20 7.84 9.83 -15.66
CA ASP A 20 8.08 11.27 -15.79
C ASP A 20 9.35 11.59 -16.59
N THR A 21 10.31 10.66 -16.61
CA THR A 21 11.61 10.79 -17.28
C THR A 21 11.67 10.12 -18.65
N GLY A 22 10.56 9.54 -19.14
CA GLY A 22 10.51 8.83 -20.41
C GLY A 22 11.21 7.46 -20.41
N GLY A 23 11.53 6.92 -19.24
CA GLY A 23 11.96 5.54 -19.03
C GLY A 23 10.85 4.51 -19.24
N PRO A 24 11.16 3.20 -19.20
CA PRO A 24 10.11 2.17 -19.18
C PRO A 24 9.18 2.39 -17.96
N PRO A 25 7.90 1.98 -18.06
CA PRO A 25 7.01 1.99 -16.91
C PRO A 25 7.65 1.20 -15.75
N LEU A 26 7.44 1.66 -14.52
CA LEU A 26 7.89 0.95 -13.33
C LEU A 26 7.14 -0.39 -13.27
N THR A 27 7.86 -1.49 -13.43
CA THR A 27 7.36 -2.85 -13.39
C THR A 27 8.30 -3.69 -12.53
N GLU A 28 7.87 -4.87 -12.09
CA GLU A 28 8.74 -5.77 -11.31
C GLU A 28 10.06 -6.10 -12.05
N PHE A 29 10.05 -6.14 -13.39
CA PHE A 29 11.24 -6.43 -14.19
C PHE A 29 12.25 -5.28 -14.25
N THR A 30 11.78 -4.05 -14.09
CA THR A 30 12.62 -2.84 -14.11
C THR A 30 12.96 -2.35 -12.70
N SER A 31 12.47 -3.06 -11.67
CA SER A 31 12.74 -2.77 -10.27
C SER A 31 14.20 -3.08 -9.89
N PRO A 32 14.87 -2.25 -9.07
CA PRO A 32 16.20 -2.55 -8.54
C PRO A 32 16.19 -3.73 -7.54
N ALA A 33 15.04 -4.00 -6.92
CA ALA A 33 14.85 -5.10 -5.98
C ALA A 33 13.95 -6.19 -6.56
N ALA A 34 14.28 -7.45 -6.31
CA ALA A 34 13.43 -8.58 -6.69
C ALA A 34 12.20 -8.65 -5.78
N GLY A 35 11.02 -8.78 -6.39
CA GLY A 35 9.74 -8.89 -5.69
C GLY A 35 8.86 -7.65 -5.80
N SER A 36 7.71 -7.70 -5.15
CA SER A 36 6.73 -6.61 -5.15
C SER A 36 7.31 -5.38 -4.43
N LEU A 37 7.33 -4.23 -5.11
CA LEU A 37 7.69 -2.97 -4.49
C LEU A 37 6.66 -2.60 -3.40
N SER A 38 7.13 -1.85 -2.40
CA SER A 38 6.26 -1.30 -1.37
C SER A 38 5.11 -0.51 -2.02
N PRO A 39 3.84 -0.74 -1.63
CA PRO A 39 2.71 0.04 -2.15
C PRO A 39 2.76 1.51 -1.70
N PHE A 40 3.59 1.83 -0.71
CA PHE A 40 3.81 3.19 -0.23
C PHE A 40 5.03 3.85 -0.88
N GLY A 41 5.72 3.16 -1.80
CA GLY A 41 7.01 3.60 -2.34
C GLY A 41 8.16 3.45 -1.35
N GLU A 42 9.32 4.02 -1.73
CA GLU A 42 10.58 3.95 -0.97
C GLU A 42 10.71 5.07 0.08
N ASP A 43 9.75 6.00 0.13
CA ASP A 43 9.77 7.15 1.05
C ASP A 43 9.45 6.76 2.50
N HIS A 44 9.00 5.53 2.72
CA HIS A 44 8.57 5.03 4.02
C HIS A 44 9.44 3.87 4.49
N SER A 45 10.06 4.03 5.66
CA SER A 45 10.71 2.93 6.38
C SER A 45 9.74 2.31 7.37
N PHE A 46 9.74 0.98 7.42
CA PHE A 46 8.96 0.20 8.38
C PHE A 46 9.87 -0.42 9.45
N PRO A 47 9.38 -0.59 10.69
CA PRO A 47 8.06 -0.18 11.18
C PRO A 47 7.92 1.35 11.31
N LEU A 48 6.69 1.86 11.19
CA LEU A 48 6.42 3.28 11.40
C LEU A 48 6.56 3.64 12.89
N PRO A 49 7.02 4.88 13.23
CA PRO A 49 6.98 5.39 14.59
C PRO A 49 5.57 5.35 15.17
N VAL A 50 5.42 4.98 16.44
CA VAL A 50 4.12 4.77 17.10
C VAL A 50 3.24 6.03 17.02
N GLU A 51 3.84 7.21 17.14
CA GLU A 51 3.15 8.50 17.08
C GLU A 51 2.54 8.80 15.71
N ARG A 52 2.98 8.10 14.67
CA ARG A 52 2.46 8.22 13.29
C ARG A 52 1.39 7.17 12.97
N ILE A 53 1.22 6.16 13.81
CA ILE A 53 0.25 5.09 13.60
C ILE A 53 -1.09 5.51 14.24
N ARG A 54 -2.17 5.52 13.46
CA ARG A 54 -3.53 5.79 13.97
C ARG A 54 -4.22 4.54 14.57
N TYR A 55 -3.44 3.58 15.02
CA TYR A 55 -3.95 2.35 15.61
C TYR A 55 -4.12 2.54 17.11
N ALA A 56 -5.34 2.41 17.59
CA ALA A 56 -5.65 2.28 19.01
C ALA A 56 -6.11 0.84 19.26
N HIS A 57 -5.41 0.10 20.13
CA HIS A 57 -5.84 -1.24 20.48
C HIS A 57 -7.16 -1.17 21.24
N PRO A 58 -8.22 -1.89 20.80
CA PRO A 58 -9.48 -1.91 21.53
C PRO A 58 -9.26 -2.47 22.94
N THR A 59 -9.59 -1.69 23.96
CA THR A 59 -9.53 -2.13 25.37
C THR A 59 -10.90 -2.52 25.91
N ASP A 60 -11.94 -2.36 25.11
CA ASP A 60 -13.31 -2.66 25.52
C ASP A 60 -13.42 -4.13 25.89
N LYS A 61 -13.88 -4.37 27.12
CA LYS A 61 -14.19 -5.72 27.56
C LYS A 61 -15.45 -6.17 26.83
N PRO A 62 -15.51 -7.41 26.33
CA PRO A 62 -16.77 -7.94 25.80
C PRO A 62 -17.86 -7.76 26.85
N ASN A 63 -19.04 -7.32 26.40
CA ASN A 63 -20.20 -7.18 27.26
C ASN A 63 -20.46 -8.53 27.94
N ARG A 64 -20.45 -8.57 29.29
CA ARG A 64 -20.76 -9.80 30.04
C ARG A 64 -22.26 -10.12 30.06
N ALA A 65 -23.05 -9.55 29.14
CA ALA A 65 -24.45 -9.91 28.96
C ALA A 65 -24.54 -11.38 28.51
N GLY A 66 -24.69 -12.27 29.49
CA GLY A 66 -24.68 -13.72 29.31
C GLY A 66 -23.69 -14.48 30.20
N VAL A 67 -22.79 -13.81 30.92
CA VAL A 67 -21.98 -14.48 31.95
C VAL A 67 -22.88 -14.70 33.16
N GLN A 68 -23.33 -15.95 33.36
CA GLN A 68 -23.84 -16.38 34.66
C GLN A 68 -22.71 -16.23 35.68
N VAL A 69 -22.68 -15.09 36.36
CA VAL A 69 -21.84 -14.92 37.54
C VAL A 69 -22.43 -15.85 38.60
N VAL A 70 -21.65 -16.81 39.06
CA VAL A 70 -22.04 -17.61 40.23
C VAL A 70 -22.16 -16.64 41.40
N GLU A 71 -23.36 -16.50 41.94
CA GLU A 71 -23.62 -15.65 43.10
C GLU A 71 -22.74 -16.10 44.27
N GLY A 72 -21.89 -15.22 44.81
CA GLY A 72 -21.13 -15.48 46.05
C GLY A 72 -19.65 -15.86 45.93
N ARG A 73 -18.86 -15.19 45.08
CA ARG A 73 -17.40 -15.05 45.28
C ARG A 73 -16.94 -13.62 45.13
#